data_AF-A0A7K0U4F5-F1
#
_entry.id   AF-A0A7K0U4F5-F1
#
_cell.length_a   1.000
_cell.length_b   1.000
_cell.length_c   1.000
_cell.angle_alpha   90.00
_cell.angle_beta   90.00
_cell.angle_gamma   90.00
#
_symmetry.space_group_name_H-M   'P 1'
#
loop_
_entity.id
_entity.type
_entity.pdbx_description
1 polymer ?
#
loop_
_entity_poly.entity_id
_entity_poly.type
_entity_poly.pdbx_seq_one_letter_code
_entity_poly.pdbx_strand_id
1 'polypeptide(L)' 'MSTDSPADFRAGDDSHSHRYTADLAQQIELRWQDRWEAEHTFEAPNPAGPLADTSGLAGRPKLFVLDMFP' A
#
# COMPACT_ATOMS: atom_id res chain seq x y z
N MET A 1 -11.57 24.94 49.24
CA MET A 1 -10.85 23.82 48.59
C MET A 1 -11.11 23.94 47.11
N SER A 2 -10.07 24.28 46.35
CA SER A 2 -10.12 24.70 44.95
C SER A 2 -10.47 23.54 44.02
N THR A 3 -11.27 23.85 43.00
CA THR A 3 -11.58 22.98 41.86
C THR A 3 -10.33 22.77 41.01
N ASP A 4 -10.01 21.51 40.74
CA ASP A 4 -9.00 21.10 39.76
C ASP A 4 -9.61 21.32 38.36
N SER A 5 -9.10 22.31 37.64
CA SER A 5 -9.42 22.52 36.22
C SER A 5 -8.78 21.40 35.41
N PRO A 6 -9.49 20.73 34.49
CA PRO A 6 -8.80 19.87 33.54
C PRO A 6 -7.88 20.77 32.72
N ALA A 7 -6.60 20.45 32.71
CA ALA A 7 -5.62 21.13 31.89
C ALA A 7 -6.14 21.15 30.45
N ASP A 8 -6.38 22.37 29.96
CA ASP A 8 -6.65 22.68 28.57
C ASP A 8 -5.39 22.24 27.79
N PHE A 9 -5.38 20.98 27.32
CA PHE A 9 -4.46 20.53 26.28
C PHE A 9 -4.85 21.34 25.04
N ARG A 10 -4.38 22.59 24.98
CA ARG A 10 -4.13 23.25 23.71
C ARG A 10 -3.22 22.31 22.95
N ALA A 11 -3.84 21.51 22.09
CA ALA A 11 -3.17 20.79 21.02
C ALA A 11 -2.23 21.82 20.42
N GLY A 12 -0.92 21.63 20.63
CA GLY A 12 0.08 22.45 19.99
C GLY A 12 -0.30 22.51 18.53
N ASP A 13 -0.41 23.73 18.02
CA ASP A 13 -0.48 24.01 16.60
C ASP A 13 0.81 23.46 15.96
N ASP A 14 0.82 22.15 15.71
CA ASP A 14 1.91 21.43 15.08
C ASP A 14 1.70 21.54 13.57
N SER A 15 1.71 22.79 13.11
CA SER A 15 1.48 23.26 11.74
C SER A 15 2.66 22.93 10.84
N HIS A 16 3.05 21.66 10.80
CA HIS A 16 3.98 21.16 9.81
C HIS A 16 3.28 21.16 8.45
N SER A 17 3.67 22.08 7.58
CA SER A 17 3.09 22.28 6.23
C SER A 17 3.06 21.01 5.36
N HIS A 18 3.85 19.99 5.71
CA HIS A 18 3.93 18.72 5.01
C HIS A 18 3.69 17.53 5.96
N ARG A 19 2.54 17.52 6.63
CA ARG A 19 2.13 16.40 7.46
C ARG A 19 1.60 15.24 6.62
N TYR A 20 2.10 14.04 6.90
CA TYR A 20 1.55 12.81 6.34
C TYR A 20 0.30 12.38 7.12
N THR A 21 -0.87 12.77 6.61
CA THR A 21 -2.18 12.43 7.20
C THR A 21 -2.74 11.15 6.58
N ALA A 22 -3.77 10.57 7.22
CA ALA A 22 -4.50 9.43 6.66
C ALA A 22 -5.11 9.75 5.28
N ASP A 23 -5.68 10.95 5.12
CA ASP A 23 -6.24 11.41 3.84
C ASP A 23 -5.17 11.52 2.75
N LEU A 24 -3.96 11.96 3.10
CA LEU A 24 -2.84 12.00 2.15
C LEU A 24 -2.34 10.60 1.80
N ALA A 25 -2.28 9.69 2.79
CA ALA A 25 -1.92 8.30 2.56
C ALA A 25 -2.89 7.63 1.57
N GLN A 26 -4.20 7.78 1.78
CA GLN A 26 -5.23 7.24 0.87
C GLN A 26 -5.04 7.76 -0.57
N GLN A 27 -4.77 9.06 -0.75
CA GLN A 27 -4.52 9.62 -2.07
C GLN A 27 -3.28 9.02 -2.76
N ILE A 28 -2.23 8.73 -1.99
CA ILE A 28 -1.01 8.13 -2.51
C ILE A 28 -1.23 6.65 -2.85
N GLU A 29 -1.91 5.91 -1.97
CA GLU A 29 -2.21 4.49 -2.15
C GLU A 29 -3.07 4.24 -3.39
N LEU A 30 -4.12 5.03 -3.60
CA LEU A 30 -4.97 4.93 -4.79
C LEU A 30 -4.17 5.16 -6.07
N ARG A 31 -3.29 6.19 -6.10
CA ARG A 31 -2.42 6.44 -7.26
C ARG A 31 -1.48 5.27 -7.55
N TRP A 32 -0.97 4.60 -6.53
CA TRP A 32 -0.14 3.41 -6.71
C TRP A 32 -0.94 2.22 -7.22
N GLN A 33 -2.15 2.00 -6.69
CA GLN A 33 -3.05 0.95 -7.16
C GLN A 33 -3.40 1.15 -8.64
N ASP A 34 -3.81 2.36 -9.03
CA ASP A 34 -4.09 2.72 -10.42
C ASP A 34 -2.88 2.46 -11.33
N ARG A 35 -1.67 2.84 -10.87
CA ARG A 35 -0.43 2.61 -11.60
C ARG A 35 -0.12 1.12 -11.74
N TRP A 36 -0.24 0.35 -10.68
CA TRP A 36 0.05 -1.09 -10.71
C TRP A 36 -0.91 -1.84 -11.62
N GLU A 37 -2.19 -1.45 -11.62
CA GLU A 37 -3.19 -2.00 -12.53
C GLU A 37 -2.86 -1.63 -13.98
N ALA A 38 -2.63 -0.36 -14.28
CA ALA A 38 -2.30 0.10 -15.63
C ALA A 38 -1.00 -0.53 -16.19
N GLU A 39 -0.04 -0.83 -15.33
CA GLU A 39 1.24 -1.44 -15.70
C GLU A 39 1.24 -2.97 -15.58
N HIS A 40 0.12 -3.60 -15.23
CA HIS A 40 0.01 -5.05 -15.05
C HIS A 40 1.10 -5.63 -14.12
N THR A 41 1.45 -4.88 -13.07
CA THR A 41 2.66 -5.11 -12.26
C THR A 41 2.70 -6.50 -11.60
N PHE A 42 1.53 -7.04 -11.27
CA PHE A 42 1.39 -8.33 -10.58
C PHE A 42 0.98 -9.49 -11.50
N GLU A 43 0.88 -9.27 -12.81
CA GLU A 43 0.68 -10.36 -13.75
C GLU A 43 1.95 -11.23 -13.82
N ALA A 44 1.81 -12.50 -13.44
CA ALA A 44 2.91 -13.44 -13.41
C ALA A 44 2.88 -14.35 -14.66
N PRO A 45 3.99 -14.46 -15.41
CA PRO A 45 4.04 -15.34 -16.57
C PRO A 45 3.95 -16.81 -16.16
N ASN A 46 3.30 -17.61 -17.00
CA ASN A 46 3.14 -19.05 -16.75
C ASN A 46 4.49 -19.76 -16.87
N PRO A 47 4.93 -20.51 -15.85
CA PRO A 47 6.26 -21.14 -15.86
C PRO A 47 6.35 -22.40 -16.73
N ALA A 48 5.21 -23.03 -17.06
CA ALA A 48 5.19 -24.30 -17.79
C ALA A 48 3.83 -24.55 -18.46
N GLY A 49 3.77 -25.59 -19.29
CA GLY A 49 2.56 -26.02 -20.01
C GLY A 49 2.41 -25.35 -21.38
N PRO A 50 1.29 -25.61 -22.09
CA PRO A 50 1.06 -25.08 -23.44
C PRO A 50 1.00 -23.54 -23.53
N LEU A 51 0.77 -22.87 -22.39
CA LEU A 51 0.71 -21.41 -22.27
C LEU A 51 1.93 -20.83 -21.55
N ALA A 52 3.05 -21.55 -21.50
CA ALA A 52 4.25 -21.08 -20.82
C ALA A 52 4.81 -19.83 -21.49
N ASP A 53 5.22 -18.85 -20.68
CA ASP A 53 6.00 -17.69 -21.11
C ASP A 53 7.36 -17.69 -20.39
N THR A 54 8.31 -18.43 -20.96
CA THR A 54 9.68 -18.52 -20.45
C THR A 54 10.46 -17.21 -20.63
N SER A 55 10.06 -16.39 -21.61
CA SER A 55 10.69 -15.10 -21.88
C SER A 55 10.35 -14.07 -20.81
N GLY A 56 9.07 -13.94 -20.45
CA GLY A 56 8.60 -13.08 -19.37
C GLY A 56 9.05 -13.56 -17.99
N LEU A 57 9.25 -14.87 -17.80
CA LEU A 57 9.87 -15.39 -16.57
C LEU A 57 11.27 -14.81 -16.36
N ALA A 58 12.03 -14.56 -17.43
CA ALA A 58 13.39 -14.01 -17.40
C ALA A 58 14.33 -14.75 -16.44
N GLY A 59 14.18 -16.07 -16.33
CA GLY A 59 14.96 -16.92 -15.43
C GLY A 59 14.67 -16.76 -13.93
N ARG A 60 13.63 -16.00 -13.55
CA ARG A 60 13.22 -15.84 -12.15
C ARG A 60 12.64 -17.15 -11.59
N PRO A 61 12.94 -17.51 -10.34
CA PRO A 61 12.36 -18.69 -9.72
C PRO A 61 10.85 -18.52 -9.47
N LYS A 62 10.08 -19.60 -9.64
CA LYS A 62 8.65 -19.62 -9.33
C LYS A 62 8.43 -19.58 -7.82
N LEU A 63 7.53 -18.70 -7.37
CA LEU A 63 6.95 -18.71 -6.03
C LEU A 63 5.42 -18.79 -6.16
N PHE A 64 4.77 -19.60 -5.32
CA PHE A 64 3.32 -19.70 -5.27
C PHE A 64 2.85 -19.56 -3.83
N VAL A 65 2.09 -18.51 -3.56
CA VAL A 65 1.54 -18.19 -2.24
C VAL A 65 0.03 -18.21 -2.35
N LEU A 66 -0.63 -18.91 -1.44
CA LEU A 66 -2.07 -19.00 -1.35
C LEU A 66 -2.49 -18.65 0.08
N ASP A 67 -3.64 -17.99 0.18
CA ASP A 67 -4.34 -17.78 1.44
C ASP A 67 -5.76 -18.35 1.32
N MET A 68 -6.42 -18.55 2.46
CA MET A 68 -7.81 -18.98 2.48
C MET A 68 -8.72 -17.80 2.12
N PHE A 69 -9.60 -18.00 1.13
CA PHE A 69 -10.64 -17.03 0.84
C PHE A 69 -11.65 -16.96 2.00
N PRO A 70 -12.14 -15.75 2.38
CA PRO A 70 -13.16 -15.58 3.41
C PRO A 70 -14.55 -16.07 2.98
#